data_AF-A0A7C2WKR9-F1
#
_entry.id   AF-A0A7C2WKR9-F1
#
_cell.length_a   1.000
_cell.length_b   1.000
_cell.length_c   1.000
_cell.angle_alpha   90.00
_cell.angle_beta   90.00
_cell.angle_gamma   90.00
#
_symmetry.space_group_name_H-M   'P 1'
#
loop_
_entity.id
_entity.type
_entity.pdbx_description
1 polymer ?
#
loop_
_entity_poly.entity_id
_entity_poly.type
_entity_poly.pdbx_seq_one_letter_code
_entity_poly.pdbx_strand_id
1 'polypeptide(L)'
;MKIIADENIPYVREAFAAFGAVHTMPGRAITRDALADADALLVRSITRVNRDLLEGTPVRFVATATIGEDHVDKAYLQERGIAFSAAPGCNAGSVCQYVTAAMLSLADAFELRLDAMTLGIVGVGNVGGRVW
;
A
#
# COMPACT_ATOMS: atom_id res chain seq x y z
N MET A 1 13.83 18.04 -4.55
CA MET A 1 13.77 16.60 -4.26
C MET A 1 13.38 15.86 -5.54
N LYS A 2 14.05 14.76 -5.87
CA LYS A 2 13.65 13.82 -6.94
C LYS A 2 12.90 12.64 -6.33
N ILE A 3 11.71 12.38 -6.83
CA ILE A 3 10.85 11.28 -6.36
C ILE A 3 10.68 10.28 -7.50
N ILE A 4 11.05 9.03 -7.29
CA ILE A 4 10.72 7.92 -8.18
C ILE A 4 9.46 7.24 -7.68
N ALA A 5 8.49 7.04 -8.57
CA ALA A 5 7.21 6.43 -8.24
C ALA A 5 6.81 5.33 -9.23
N ASP A 6 6.11 4.30 -8.75
CA ASP A 6 5.37 3.38 -9.62
C ASP A 6 4.28 4.18 -10.37
N GLU A 7 4.29 4.08 -11.69
CA GLU A 7 3.37 4.78 -12.61
C GLU A 7 1.89 4.49 -12.39
N ASN A 8 1.57 3.37 -11.74
CA ASN A 8 0.20 2.95 -11.48
C ASN A 8 -0.28 3.35 -10.08
N ILE A 9 0.49 4.13 -9.32
CA ILE A 9 -0.03 4.79 -8.12
C ILE A 9 -0.93 5.93 -8.60
N PRO A 10 -2.25 5.86 -8.37
CA PRO A 10 -3.17 6.88 -8.85
C PRO A 10 -2.86 8.24 -8.20
N TYR A 11 -2.94 9.31 -8.99
CA TYR A 11 -2.72 10.69 -8.56
C TYR A 11 -1.33 10.98 -7.96
N VAL A 12 -0.33 10.13 -8.20
CA VAL A 12 0.98 10.26 -7.54
C VAL A 12 1.71 11.54 -7.91
N ARG A 13 1.51 12.05 -9.13
CA ARG A 13 2.14 13.30 -9.57
C ARG A 13 1.50 14.48 -8.84
N GLU A 14 0.18 14.52 -8.80
CA GLU A 14 -0.62 15.56 -8.20
C GLU A 14 -0.42 15.61 -6.68
N ALA A 15 -0.43 14.46 -6.02
CA ALA A 15 -0.25 14.34 -4.58
C ALA A 15 1.15 14.76 -4.12
N PHE A 16 2.18 14.56 -4.94
CA PHE A 16 3.57 14.82 -4.57
C PHE A 16 4.24 16.00 -5.27
N ALA A 17 3.54 16.69 -6.19
CA ALA A 17 4.09 17.82 -6.94
C ALA A 17 4.64 18.94 -6.05
N ALA A 18 4.03 19.17 -4.88
CA ALA A 18 4.47 20.20 -3.94
C ALA A 18 5.81 19.86 -3.24
N PHE A 19 6.22 18.60 -3.24
CA PHE A 19 7.43 18.14 -2.53
C PHE A 19 8.64 17.97 -3.46
N GLY A 20 8.44 17.81 -4.77
CA GLY A 20 9.55 17.64 -5.71
C GLY A 20 9.16 17.19 -7.11
N ALA A 21 10.18 16.92 -7.93
CA ALA A 21 10.00 16.39 -9.29
C ALA A 21 9.64 14.90 -9.22
N VAL A 22 8.42 14.56 -9.63
CA VAL A 22 7.91 13.18 -9.65
C VAL A 22 8.20 12.54 -11.02
N HIS A 23 9.01 11.49 -11.03
CA HIS A 23 9.26 10.65 -12.19
C HIS A 23 8.60 9.29 -11.98
N THR A 24 7.68 8.94 -12.88
CA THR A 24 6.98 7.66 -12.82
C THR A 24 7.61 6.67 -13.78
N MET A 25 7.61 5.39 -13.39
CA MET A 25 7.99 4.28 -14.25
C MET A 25 7.30 2.99 -13.82
N PRO A 26 7.29 1.93 -14.65
CA PRO A 26 6.72 0.65 -14.25
C PRO A 26 7.41 0.13 -12.98
N GLY A 27 6.66 -0.31 -11.99
CA GLY A 27 7.22 -0.77 -10.71
C GLY A 27 8.26 -1.91 -10.85
N ARG A 28 8.13 -2.75 -11.89
CA ARG A 28 9.10 -3.81 -12.23
C ARG A 28 10.39 -3.29 -12.89
N ALA A 29 10.38 -2.07 -13.40
CA ALA A 29 11.51 -1.42 -14.05
C ALA A 29 12.28 -0.48 -13.10
N ILE A 30 11.84 -0.34 -11.84
CA ILE A 30 12.58 0.41 -10.82
C ILE A 30 13.82 -0.41 -10.43
N THR A 31 14.98 0.03 -10.91
CA THR A 31 16.30 -0.56 -10.61
C THR A 31 17.10 0.35 -9.69
N ARG A 32 18.20 -0.15 -9.13
CA ARG A 32 19.16 0.66 -8.36
C ARG A 32 19.65 1.88 -9.16
N ASP A 33 19.92 1.71 -10.45
CA ASP A 33 20.40 2.80 -11.32
C ASP A 33 19.34 3.89 -11.50
N ALA A 34 18.06 3.51 -11.59
CA ALA A 34 16.97 4.49 -11.63
C ALA A 34 16.86 5.31 -10.34
N LEU A 35 17.44 4.83 -9.24
CA LEU A 35 17.47 5.46 -7.92
C LEU A 35 18.77 6.22 -7.64
N ALA A 36 19.73 6.27 -8.56
CA ALA A 36 21.08 6.81 -8.32
C ALA A 36 21.09 8.27 -7.81
N ASP A 37 20.09 9.07 -8.18
CA ASP A 37 19.89 10.46 -7.80
C ASP A 37 18.49 10.70 -7.18
N ALA A 38 17.82 9.64 -6.71
CA ALA A 38 16.49 9.71 -6.12
C ALA A 38 16.56 9.95 -4.61
N ASP A 39 15.79 10.92 -4.11
CA ASP A 39 15.68 11.19 -2.67
C ASP A 39 14.59 10.33 -2.01
N ALA A 40 13.54 10.01 -2.76
CA ALA A 40 12.36 9.28 -2.28
C ALA A 40 11.86 8.26 -3.30
N LEU A 41 11.32 7.14 -2.78
CA LEU A 41 10.77 6.03 -3.56
C LEU A 41 9.33 5.73 -3.13
N LEU A 42 8.39 5.78 -4.08
CA LEU A 42 6.97 5.48 -3.87
C LEU A 42 6.58 4.23 -4.66
N VAL A 43 6.21 3.14 -3.99
CA VAL A 43 6.01 1.82 -4.63
C VAL A 43 4.65 1.20 -4.33
N ARG A 44 4.30 0.17 -5.11
CA ARG A 44 3.27 -0.81 -4.75
C ARG A 44 3.93 -2.17 -4.44
N SER A 45 3.12 -3.20 -4.18
CA SER A 45 3.59 -4.53 -3.80
C SER A 45 4.46 -5.24 -4.84
N ILE A 46 4.46 -4.79 -6.09
CA ILE A 46 5.24 -5.43 -7.16
C ILE A 46 6.74 -5.15 -7.06
N THR A 47 7.14 -4.03 -6.45
CA THR A 47 8.55 -3.65 -6.31
C THR A 47 9.06 -4.18 -4.99
N ARG A 48 10.06 -5.08 -5.02
CA ARG A 48 10.70 -5.57 -3.80
C ARG A 48 11.72 -4.55 -3.32
N VAL A 49 11.46 -3.96 -2.14
CA VAL A 49 12.33 -2.94 -1.54
C VAL A 49 13.24 -3.61 -0.52
N ASN A 50 14.52 -3.77 -0.88
CA ASN A 50 15.52 -4.43 -0.07
C ASN A 50 16.91 -3.78 -0.26
N ARG A 51 17.94 -4.38 0.36
CA ARG A 51 19.35 -3.97 0.19
C ARG A 51 19.78 -3.89 -1.27
N ASP A 52 19.41 -4.89 -2.08
CA ASP A 52 19.79 -4.96 -3.50
C ASP A 52 19.20 -3.81 -4.33
N LEU A 53 18.08 -3.22 -3.90
CA LEU A 53 17.50 -2.07 -4.57
C LEU A 53 18.12 -0.74 -4.08
N LEU A 54 18.43 -0.63 -2.79
CA LEU A 54 18.66 0.66 -2.12
C LEU A 54 20.11 0.96 -1.71
N GLU A 55 20.95 -0.06 -1.54
CA GLU A 55 22.36 0.13 -1.17
C GLU A 55 23.09 1.07 -2.15
N GLY A 56 23.88 2.00 -1.62
CA GLY A 56 24.56 3.02 -2.44
C GLY A 56 23.68 4.11 -3.06
N THR A 57 22.35 4.03 -2.94
CA THR A 57 21.44 5.09 -3.40
C THR A 57 21.29 6.20 -2.35
N PRO A 58 20.95 7.44 -2.76
CA PRO A 58 20.68 8.55 -1.84
C PRO A 58 19.25 8.54 -1.26
N VAL A 59 18.45 7.50 -1.51
CA VAL A 59 17.06 7.40 -1.04
C VAL A 59 17.01 7.46 0.49
N ARG A 60 16.20 8.39 1.03
CA ARG A 60 16.01 8.59 2.47
C ARG A 60 14.57 8.34 2.93
N PHE A 61 13.65 8.20 1.99
CA PHE A 61 12.24 7.93 2.27
C PHE A 61 11.69 6.89 1.29
N VAL A 62 11.04 5.87 1.84
CA VAL A 62 10.29 4.87 1.09
C VAL A 62 8.85 4.91 1.56
N ALA A 63 7.89 5.00 0.64
CA ALA A 63 6.50 4.73 0.97
C ALA A 63 5.90 3.69 0.05
N THR A 64 4.94 2.94 0.57
CA THR A 64 4.15 2.01 -0.23
C THR A 64 2.66 2.32 -0.17
N ALA A 65 2.03 2.38 -1.35
CA ALA A 65 0.59 2.58 -1.50
C ALA A 65 -0.20 1.26 -1.29
N THR A 66 0.20 0.47 -0.29
CA THR A 66 -0.40 -0.83 0.04
C THR A 66 -0.60 -0.97 1.54
N ILE A 67 -1.53 -1.86 1.93
CA ILE A 67 -1.69 -2.28 3.33
C ILE A 67 -0.59 -3.27 3.72
N GLY A 68 -0.35 -4.28 2.87
CA GLY A 68 0.71 -5.26 3.11
C GLY A 68 2.09 -4.64 2.94
N GLU A 69 3.04 -5.12 3.73
CA GLU A 69 4.42 -4.63 3.77
C GLU A 69 5.44 -5.73 3.46
N ASP A 70 4.99 -6.93 3.07
CA ASP A 70 5.84 -8.12 2.87
C ASP A 70 6.93 -7.94 1.79
N HIS A 71 6.71 -7.02 0.85
CA HIS A 71 7.67 -6.67 -0.21
C HIS A 71 8.74 -5.69 0.27
N VAL A 72 8.70 -5.22 1.52
CA VAL A 72 9.61 -4.22 2.08
C VAL A 72 10.44 -4.82 3.22
N ASP A 73 11.77 -4.79 3.07
CA ASP A 73 12.71 -5.15 4.13
C ASP A 73 12.85 -4.00 5.15
N LYS A 74 11.92 -3.96 6.11
CA LYS A 74 11.89 -2.90 7.14
C LYS A 74 13.12 -2.92 8.06
N ALA A 75 13.71 -4.08 8.30
CA ALA A 75 14.92 -4.19 9.11
C ALA A 75 16.07 -3.46 8.42
N TYR A 76 16.23 -3.68 7.11
CA TYR A 76 17.20 -2.95 6.31
C TYR A 76 16.93 -1.43 6.25
N LEU A 77 15.67 -1.02 6.06
CA LEU A 77 15.32 0.41 6.07
C LEU A 77 15.71 1.06 7.41
N GLN A 78 15.43 0.37 8.53
CA GLN A 78 15.78 0.83 9.87
C GLN A 78 17.30 0.90 10.07
N GLU A 79 18.06 -0.12 9.66
CA GLU A 79 19.53 -0.17 9.73
C GLU A 79 20.16 1.03 9.00
N ARG A 80 19.62 1.40 7.83
CA ARG A 80 20.11 2.52 7.01
C ARG A 80 19.54 3.89 7.40
N GLY A 81 18.62 3.94 8.36
CA GLY A 81 17.93 5.18 8.74
C GLY A 81 17.04 5.75 7.63
N ILE A 82 16.50 4.90 6.77
CA ILE A 82 15.56 5.27 5.71
C ILE A 82 14.15 5.30 6.32
N ALA A 83 13.49 6.45 6.25
CA ALA A 83 12.14 6.60 6.75
C ALA A 83 11.16 5.77 5.90
N PHE A 84 10.20 5.12 6.56
CA PHE A 84 9.23 4.25 5.91
C PHE A 84 7.78 4.62 6.26
N SER A 85 6.89 4.55 5.27
CA SER A 85 5.46 4.69 5.46
C SER A 85 4.66 3.68 4.62
N ALA A 86 3.68 3.04 5.23
CA ALA A 86 2.68 2.24 4.53
C ALA A 86 1.31 2.93 4.60
N ALA A 87 0.32 2.38 3.89
CA ALA A 87 -1.04 2.91 3.86
C ALA A 87 -2.03 1.95 4.58
N PRO A 88 -1.90 1.72 5.89
CA PRO A 88 -2.73 0.76 6.61
C PRO A 88 -4.21 1.12 6.51
N GLY A 89 -5.02 0.14 6.13
CA GLY A 89 -6.48 0.31 6.01
C GLY A 89 -6.95 1.06 4.76
N CYS A 90 -6.07 1.39 3.81
CA CYS A 90 -6.45 2.17 2.62
C CYS A 90 -7.55 1.54 1.76
N ASN A 91 -7.69 0.21 1.76
CA ASN A 91 -8.75 -0.51 1.05
C ASN A 91 -9.80 -1.14 1.97
N ALA A 92 -9.72 -0.93 3.29
CA ALA A 92 -10.55 -1.66 4.24
C ALA A 92 -12.04 -1.31 4.13
N GLY A 93 -12.35 -0.05 3.74
CA GLY A 93 -13.72 0.36 3.43
C GLY A 93 -14.32 -0.39 2.25
N SER A 94 -13.54 -0.62 1.19
CA SER A 94 -13.99 -1.37 0.01
C SER A 94 -14.33 -2.82 0.36
N VAL A 95 -13.53 -3.45 1.23
CA VAL A 95 -13.81 -4.82 1.71
C VAL A 95 -15.07 -4.85 2.58
N CYS A 96 -15.26 -3.86 3.47
CA CYS A 96 -16.50 -3.76 4.25
C CYS A 96 -17.72 -3.66 3.33
N GLN A 97 -17.71 -2.75 2.35
CA GLN A 97 -18.80 -2.61 1.38
C GLN A 97 -19.07 -3.90 0.62
N TYR A 98 -18.02 -4.62 0.21
CA TYR A 98 -18.16 -5.92 -0.43
C TYR A 98 -18.84 -6.95 0.47
N VAL A 99 -18.40 -7.08 1.73
CA VAL A 99 -18.99 -8.03 2.69
C VAL A 99 -20.44 -7.69 2.98
N THR A 100 -20.76 -6.41 3.18
CA THR A 100 -22.14 -5.94 3.35
C THR A 100 -23.01 -6.27 2.14
N ALA A 101 -22.53 -5.98 0.92
CA ALA A 101 -23.27 -6.30 -0.30
C ALA A 101 -23.50 -7.81 -0.47
N ALA A 102 -22.51 -8.63 -0.15
CA ALA A 102 -22.62 -10.09 -0.19
C ALA A 102 -23.64 -10.61 0.83
N MET A 103 -23.61 -10.11 2.08
CA MET A 103 -24.59 -10.48 3.11
C MET A 103 -26.02 -10.11 2.70
N LEU A 104 -26.22 -8.91 2.14
CA LEU A 104 -27.53 -8.48 1.63
C LEU A 104 -27.99 -9.34 0.45
N SER A 105 -27.08 -9.69 -0.46
CA SER A 105 -27.42 -10.56 -1.60
C SER A 105 -27.80 -11.97 -1.16
N LEU A 106 -27.12 -12.52 -0.15
CA LEU A 106 -27.48 -13.81 0.44
C LEU A 106 -28.80 -13.74 1.21
N ALA A 107 -29.06 -12.63 1.90
CA ALA A 107 -30.32 -12.42 2.60
C ALA A 107 -31.51 -12.41 1.64
N ASP A 108 -31.36 -11.76 0.50
CA ASP A 108 -32.37 -11.76 -0.56
C ASP A 108 -32.54 -13.15 -1.18
N ALA A 109 -31.44 -13.78 -1.61
CA ALA A 109 -31.48 -15.07 -2.32
C ALA A 109 -32.02 -16.25 -1.48
N PHE A 110 -31.85 -16.20 -0.16
CA PHE A 110 -32.23 -17.27 0.76
C PHE A 110 -33.27 -16.84 1.81
N GLU A 111 -33.89 -15.67 1.63
CA GLU A 111 -34.88 -15.09 2.56
C GLU A 111 -34.38 -15.05 4.02
N LEU A 112 -33.10 -14.71 4.22
CA LEU A 112 -32.47 -14.69 5.53
C LEU A 112 -32.77 -13.40 6.28
N ARG A 113 -33.07 -13.54 7.57
CA ARG A 113 -33.11 -12.42 8.52
C ARG A 113 -31.74 -12.20 9.15
N LEU A 114 -30.96 -11.28 8.57
CA LEU A 114 -29.60 -10.97 9.06
C LEU A 114 -29.59 -10.50 10.54
N ASP A 115 -30.65 -9.84 10.99
CA ASP A 115 -30.81 -9.36 12.37
C ASP A 115 -31.03 -10.50 13.40
N ALA A 116 -31.42 -11.68 12.92
CA ALA A 116 -31.56 -12.89 13.74
C ALA A 116 -30.31 -13.78 13.70
N MET A 117 -29.25 -13.35 13.02
CA MET A 117 -28.01 -14.12 12.85
C MET A 117 -26.88 -13.57 13.72
N THR A 118 -25.90 -14.43 13.98
CA THR A 118 -24.66 -14.06 14.67
C THR A 118 -23.53 -13.94 13.64
N LEU A 119 -22.93 -12.77 13.54
CA LEU A 119 -21.76 -12.54 12.69
C LEU A 119 -20.46 -12.89 13.44
N GLY A 120 -19.75 -13.91 12.97
CA GLY A 120 -18.42 -14.26 13.46
C GLY A 120 -17.33 -13.58 12.64
N ILE A 121 -16.48 -12.76 13.27
CA ILE A 121 -15.35 -12.09 12.61
C ILE A 121 -14.04 -12.66 13.14
N VAL A 122 -13.31 -13.37 12.27
CA VAL A 122 -11.99 -13.91 12.59
C VAL A 122 -10.92 -12.94 12.10
N GLY A 123 -10.33 -12.19 13.03
CA GLY A 123 -9.33 -11.16 12.76
C GLY A 123 -9.92 -9.75 12.75
N VAL A 124 -9.71 -9.00 13.84
CA VAL A 124 -10.28 -7.65 14.05
C VAL A 124 -9.22 -6.56 13.80
N GLY A 125 -8.55 -6.65 12.65
CA GLY A 125 -7.60 -5.63 12.20
C GLY A 125 -8.29 -4.49 11.45
N ASN A 126 -7.56 -3.88 10.50
CA ASN A 126 -8.10 -2.79 9.68
C ASN A 126 -9.43 -3.13 8.98
N VAL A 127 -9.57 -4.35 8.46
CA VAL A 127 -10.82 -4.78 7.80
C VAL A 127 -11.85 -5.20 8.82
N GLY A 128 -11.53 -6.19 9.68
CA GLY A 128 -12.49 -6.73 10.63
C GLY A 128 -13.14 -5.65 11.50
N GLY A 129 -12.36 -4.70 12.03
CA GLY A 129 -12.86 -3.58 12.83
C GLY A 129 -13.73 -2.56 12.09
N ARG A 130 -13.90 -2.67 10.76
CA ARG A 130 -14.81 -1.83 9.96
C ARG A 130 -16.07 -2.59 9.52
N VAL A 131 -16.10 -3.90 9.69
CA VAL A 131 -17.22 -4.77 9.27
C VAL A 131 -18.29 -4.87 10.37
N TRP A 132 -17.92 -4.67 11.64
CA TRP A 132 -18.83 -4.64 12.78
C TRP A 132 -18.88 -3.27 13.45
#